data_AF-A0AB35PBB8-F1
#
_entry.id   AF-A0AB35PBB8-F1
#
_cell.length_a   1.000
_cell.length_b   1.000
_cell.length_c   1.000
_cell.angle_alpha   90.00
_cell.angle_beta   90.00
_cell.angle_gamma   90.00
#
_symmetry.space_group_name_H-M   'P 1'
#
loop_
_entity.id
_entity.type
_entity.pdbx_description
1 polymer ?
#
loop_
_entity_poly.entity_id
_entity_poly.type
_entity_poly.pdbx_seq_one_letter_code
_entity_poly.pdbx_strand_id
1 'polypeptide(L)'
;MRVSFDLSNEFKKILEEYGHDVLVLRQDKKLLCSCYNEVTQEADRNCPICLGLGYSFIAERHTTRAETIALEPQLAGLLKENPIGDVLTGGRKYYFQPNMIANEKDLIVEVDWDNFGRPSYKDEGIWKITNVDHTQDLGEGKTIYKVYYATVQPVRSKIRGIRISEINGVKQYNILLEG
;
A
#
# COMPACT_ATOMS: atom_id res chain seq x y z
N MET A 1 27.08 18.84 25.44
CA MET A 1 26.21 17.66 25.68
C MET A 1 25.51 17.37 24.36
N ARG A 2 25.94 16.34 23.61
CA ARG A 2 25.27 15.96 22.36
C ARG A 2 24.08 15.08 22.74
N VAL A 3 22.87 15.60 22.61
CA VAL A 3 21.66 14.76 22.67
C VAL A 3 21.69 13.92 21.39
N SER A 4 22.02 12.63 21.47
CA SER A 4 21.83 11.74 20.33
C SER A 4 20.34 11.47 20.20
N PHE A 5 19.68 12.21 19.30
CA PHE A 5 18.28 11.99 18.97
C PHE A 5 18.18 10.69 18.14
N ASP A 6 17.54 9.66 18.69
CA ASP A 6 17.22 8.47 17.92
C ASP A 6 15.92 8.68 17.15
N LEU A 7 16.06 9.31 15.99
CA LEU A 7 14.96 9.63 15.08
C LEU A 7 14.14 8.39 14.68
N SER A 8 14.72 7.18 14.67
CA SER A 8 13.98 5.95 14.39
C SER A 8 12.97 5.63 15.50
N ASN A 9 13.37 5.81 16.75
CA ASN A 9 12.47 5.65 17.90
C ASN A 9 11.42 6.76 17.96
N GLU A 10 11.78 7.99 17.63
CA GLU A 10 10.79 9.08 17.56
C GLU A 10 9.75 8.86 16.46
N PHE A 11 10.16 8.41 15.28
CA PHE A 11 9.20 8.05 14.22
C PHE A 11 8.29 6.88 14.63
N LYS A 12 8.85 5.89 15.32
CA LYS A 12 8.05 4.78 15.88
C LYS A 12 6.98 5.30 16.84
N LYS A 13 7.31 6.20 17.76
CA LYS A 13 6.34 6.83 18.66
C LYS A 13 5.26 7.61 17.90
N ILE A 14 5.64 8.34 16.85
CA ILE A 14 4.68 9.05 15.99
C ILE A 14 3.68 8.08 15.35
N LEU A 15 4.15 6.92 14.86
CA LEU A 15 3.25 5.90 14.32
C LEU A 15 2.38 5.24 15.40
N GLU A 16 2.89 5.05 16.62
CA GLU A 16 2.11 4.52 17.74
C GLU A 16 1.00 5.49 18.18
N GLU A 17 1.24 6.80 18.13
CA GLU A 17 0.30 7.82 18.59
C GLU A 17 -0.67 8.29 17.51
N TYR A 18 -0.20 8.44 16.26
CA TYR A 18 -0.95 9.05 15.16
C TYR A 18 -1.10 8.16 13.94
N GLY A 19 -0.50 6.97 13.96
CA GLY A 19 -0.62 6.00 12.88
C GLY A 19 -1.97 5.30 12.88
N HIS A 20 -2.26 4.64 11.78
CA HIS A 20 -3.37 3.71 11.63
C HIS A 20 -2.85 2.47 10.88
N ASP A 21 -3.56 1.38 11.02
CA ASP A 21 -3.16 0.14 10.37
C ASP A 21 -3.77 -0.01 8.98
N VAL A 22 -3.00 -0.60 8.09
CA VAL A 22 -3.41 -0.95 6.74
C VAL A 22 -3.03 -2.38 6.43
N LEU A 23 -3.67 -2.96 5.42
CA LEU A 23 -3.19 -4.20 4.82
C LEU A 23 -2.41 -3.87 3.54
N VAL A 24 -1.16 -4.28 3.48
CA VAL A 24 -0.34 -4.22 2.27
C VAL A 24 -0.45 -5.57 1.55
N LEU A 25 -0.93 -5.55 0.31
CA LEU A 25 -1.04 -6.74 -0.54
C LEU A 25 0.18 -6.78 -1.47
N ARG A 26 1.13 -7.65 -1.15
CA ARG A 26 2.37 -7.81 -1.90
C ARG A 26 2.22 -8.92 -2.93
N GLN A 27 2.54 -8.63 -4.19
CA GLN A 27 2.51 -9.63 -5.24
C GLN A 27 3.55 -10.73 -5.00
N ASP A 28 3.13 -11.98 -5.05
CA ASP A 28 4.04 -13.11 -5.19
C ASP A 28 4.27 -13.39 -6.68
N LYS A 29 5.35 -12.82 -7.22
CA LYS A 29 5.72 -12.96 -8.64
C LYS A 29 6.03 -14.39 -9.06
N LYS A 30 6.13 -15.34 -8.12
CA LYS A 30 6.34 -16.76 -8.43
C LYS A 30 5.04 -17.50 -8.75
N LEU A 31 3.90 -16.94 -8.36
CA LEU A 31 2.61 -17.59 -8.44
C LEU A 31 1.65 -16.75 -9.29
N LEU A 32 1.50 -17.15 -10.54
CA LEU A 32 0.51 -16.55 -11.44
C LEU A 32 -0.91 -16.88 -10.98
N CYS A 33 -1.80 -15.91 -11.14
CA CYS A 33 -3.22 -16.14 -10.97
C CYS A 33 -3.76 -16.93 -12.15
N SER A 34 -4.80 -17.74 -11.92
CA SER A 34 -5.48 -18.48 -12.99
C SER A 34 -6.12 -17.58 -14.06
N CYS A 35 -6.33 -16.30 -13.78
CA CYS A 35 -6.84 -15.33 -14.76
C CYS A 35 -5.74 -14.70 -15.63
N TYR A 36 -4.47 -14.99 -15.36
CA TYR A 36 -3.36 -14.43 -16.12
C TYR A 36 -3.22 -15.15 -17.45
N ASN A 37 -3.20 -14.39 -18.54
CA ASN A 37 -2.97 -14.91 -19.88
C ASN A 37 -1.50 -14.69 -20.26
N GLU A 38 -0.75 -15.79 -20.38
CA GLU A 38 0.67 -15.76 -20.73
C GLU A 38 0.95 -15.25 -22.15
N VAL A 39 -0.01 -15.39 -23.07
CA VAL A 39 0.13 -14.95 -24.46
C VAL A 39 -0.01 -13.43 -24.55
N THR A 40 -1.02 -12.85 -23.91
CA THR A 40 -1.22 -11.39 -23.91
C THR A 40 -0.41 -10.69 -22.83
N GLN A 41 0.14 -11.43 -21.86
CA GLN A 41 0.79 -10.91 -20.65
C GLN A 41 -0.13 -9.99 -19.84
N GLU A 42 -1.43 -10.31 -19.83
CA GLU A 42 -2.45 -9.52 -19.17
C GLU A 42 -3.29 -10.39 -18.24
N ALA A 43 -3.77 -9.77 -17.16
CA ALA A 43 -4.72 -10.37 -16.24
C ALA A 43 -6.09 -9.74 -16.43
N ASP A 44 -7.13 -10.52 -16.13
CA ASP A 44 -8.47 -9.97 -15.98
C ASP A 44 -8.49 -8.93 -14.85
N ARG A 45 -8.78 -7.68 -15.20
CA ARG A 45 -8.90 -6.54 -14.27
C ARG A 45 -9.97 -6.78 -13.21
N ASN A 46 -10.99 -7.57 -13.55
CA ASN A 46 -12.11 -7.87 -12.68
C ASN A 46 -11.89 -9.11 -11.81
N CYS A 47 -10.75 -9.82 -11.95
CA CYS A 47 -10.50 -11.05 -11.22
C CYS A 47 -10.61 -10.88 -9.70
N PRO A 48 -11.48 -11.66 -9.01
CA PRO A 48 -11.63 -11.57 -7.57
C PRO A 48 -10.51 -12.23 -6.77
N ILE A 49 -9.67 -13.03 -7.43
CA ILE A 49 -8.59 -13.78 -6.79
C ILE A 49 -7.34 -12.92 -6.67
N CYS A 50 -6.93 -12.24 -7.75
CA CYS A 50 -5.72 -11.42 -7.78
C CYS A 50 -5.98 -9.91 -7.78
N LEU A 51 -7.26 -9.48 -7.74
CA LEU A 51 -7.65 -8.08 -7.79
C LEU A 51 -7.18 -7.35 -9.07
N GLY A 52 -6.98 -8.08 -10.17
CA GLY A 52 -6.45 -7.56 -11.42
C GLY A 52 -4.92 -7.41 -11.47
N LEU A 53 -4.19 -7.92 -10.47
CA LEU A 53 -2.73 -7.89 -10.44
C LEU A 53 -2.09 -8.96 -11.35
N GLY A 54 -2.80 -10.06 -11.62
CA GLY A 54 -2.27 -11.21 -12.38
C GLY A 54 -1.42 -12.19 -11.59
N TYR A 55 -1.06 -11.85 -10.36
CA TYR A 55 -0.30 -12.69 -9.44
C TYR A 55 -1.11 -12.95 -8.18
N SER A 56 -0.82 -14.05 -7.48
CA SER A 56 -1.27 -14.17 -6.10
C SER A 56 -0.61 -13.08 -5.24
N PHE A 57 -1.18 -12.80 -4.08
CA PHE A 57 -0.63 -11.81 -3.17
C PHE A 57 -0.64 -12.31 -1.73
N ILE A 58 0.25 -11.73 -0.94
CA ILE A 58 0.34 -11.93 0.50
C ILE A 58 -0.09 -10.62 1.16
N ALA A 59 -1.07 -10.71 2.06
CA ALA A 59 -1.55 -9.56 2.81
C ALA A 59 -0.82 -9.47 4.16
N GLU A 60 -0.24 -8.31 4.45
CA GLU A 60 0.46 -8.03 5.71
C GLU A 60 -0.10 -6.79 6.39
N ARG A 61 -0.27 -6.86 7.72
CA ARG A 61 -0.65 -5.69 8.52
C ARG A 61 0.57 -4.81 8.75
N HIS A 62 0.44 -3.53 8.47
CA HIS A 62 1.46 -2.52 8.75
C HIS A 62 0.81 -1.27 9.33
N THR A 63 1.48 -0.64 10.30
CA THR A 63 1.08 0.66 10.82
C THR A 63 1.72 1.77 9.98
N THR A 64 0.92 2.75 9.59
CA THR A 64 1.34 3.84 8.71
C THR A 64 0.71 5.16 9.12
N ARG A 65 1.30 6.26 8.66
CA ARG A 65 0.62 7.54 8.56
C ARG A 65 0.36 7.80 7.08
N ALA A 66 -0.84 8.27 6.76
CA ALA A 66 -1.23 8.59 5.38
C ALA A 66 -1.61 10.07 5.25
N GLU A 67 -1.23 10.67 4.13
CA GLU A 67 -1.58 12.02 3.72
C GLU A 67 -2.22 11.98 2.34
N THR A 68 -3.35 12.69 2.18
CA THR A 68 -3.94 12.88 0.85
C THR A 68 -3.22 14.07 0.20
N ILE A 69 -2.67 13.85 -0.99
CA ILE A 69 -2.05 14.90 -1.78
C ILE A 69 -3.18 15.57 -2.57
N ALA A 70 -3.57 16.77 -2.15
CA ALA A 70 -4.50 17.59 -2.91
C ALA A 70 -3.81 18.11 -4.18
N LEU A 71 -3.99 17.42 -5.30
CA LEU A 71 -3.67 17.96 -6.61
C LEU A 71 -4.89 18.73 -7.12
N GLU A 72 -4.71 19.99 -7.52
CA GLU A 72 -5.79 20.70 -8.20
C GLU A 72 -6.19 19.94 -9.48
N PRO A 73 -7.51 19.76 -9.76
CA PRO A 73 -7.98 18.93 -10.87
C PRO A 73 -7.41 19.32 -12.24
N GLN A 74 -7.12 20.62 -12.43
CA GLN A 74 -6.57 21.16 -13.67
C GLN A 74 -5.11 20.71 -13.89
N LEU A 75 -4.32 20.59 -12.82
CA LEU A 75 -2.93 20.12 -12.89
C LEU A 75 -2.85 18.62 -13.14
N ALA A 76 -3.78 17.85 -12.56
CA ALA A 76 -3.85 16.39 -12.74
C ALA A 76 -4.15 16.00 -14.20
N GLY A 77 -4.90 16.82 -14.94
CA GLY A 77 -5.13 16.66 -16.37
C GLY A 77 -3.87 16.94 -17.20
N LEU A 78 -3.16 18.03 -16.90
CA LEU A 78 -1.95 18.46 -17.62
C LEU A 78 -0.77 17.50 -17.42
N LEU A 79 -0.64 16.88 -16.24
CA LEU A 79 0.41 15.89 -15.95
C LEU A 79 0.21 14.55 -16.69
N LYS A 80 -1.01 14.24 -17.14
CA LYS A 80 -1.26 13.05 -17.99
C LYS A 80 -0.73 13.23 -19.41
N GLU A 81 -0.57 14.46 -19.88
CA GLU A 81 -0.26 14.76 -21.28
C GLU A 81 1.23 15.03 -21.54
N ASN A 82 2.06 15.23 -20.51
CA ASN A 82 3.49 15.53 -20.66
C ASN A 82 4.38 14.73 -19.68
N PRO A 83 4.90 13.55 -20.07
CA PRO A 83 5.88 12.84 -19.27
C PRO A 83 7.29 13.33 -19.64
N ILE A 84 7.70 14.50 -19.15
CA ILE A 84 9.13 14.86 -19.10
C ILE A 84 9.44 15.23 -17.65
N GLY A 85 9.99 14.25 -16.93
CA GLY A 85 10.31 14.32 -15.50
C GLY A 85 9.34 13.49 -14.66
N ASP A 86 9.87 12.69 -13.73
CA ASP A 86 9.10 11.90 -12.75
C ASP A 86 8.33 12.84 -11.80
N VAL A 87 7.19 13.34 -12.25
CA VAL A 87 6.24 14.01 -11.36
C VAL A 87 5.54 12.91 -10.57
N LEU A 88 5.73 12.94 -9.24
CA LEU A 88 5.10 12.07 -8.25
C LEU A 88 3.57 12.18 -8.34
N THR A 89 2.97 11.41 -9.25
CA THR A 89 1.51 11.38 -9.48
C THR A 89 0.85 10.40 -8.51
N GLY A 90 1.01 10.67 -7.22
CA GLY A 90 0.26 9.99 -6.17
C GLY A 90 -0.84 10.90 -5.61
N GLY A 91 -2.06 10.40 -5.43
CA GLY A 91 -3.07 11.14 -4.65
C GLY A 91 -3.01 10.83 -3.17
N ARG A 92 -2.24 9.80 -2.78
CA ARG A 92 -1.96 9.48 -1.38
C ARG A 92 -0.48 9.19 -1.18
N LYS A 93 0.01 9.56 0.00
CA LYS A 93 1.37 9.33 0.48
C LYS A 93 1.29 8.57 1.80
N TYR A 94 2.01 7.47 1.89
CA TYR A 94 2.06 6.61 3.07
C TYR A 94 3.47 6.57 3.64
N TYR A 95 3.58 6.74 4.95
CA TYR A 95 4.83 6.71 5.69
C TYR A 95 4.88 5.43 6.51
N PHE A 96 5.87 4.58 6.26
CA PHE A 96 6.03 3.29 6.93
C PHE A 96 7.39 3.18 7.62
N GLN A 97 7.50 2.25 8.57
CA GLN A 97 8.79 1.86 9.13
C GLN A 97 9.70 1.24 8.04
N PRO A 98 11.04 1.29 8.21
CA PRO A 98 12.00 0.83 7.20
C PRO A 98 11.90 -0.66 6.85
N ASN A 99 11.37 -1.48 7.76
CA ASN A 99 11.15 -2.92 7.56
C ASN A 99 9.98 -3.23 6.63
N MET A 100 9.15 -2.25 6.26
CA MET A 100 8.12 -2.43 5.24
C MET A 100 8.79 -2.61 3.88
N ILE A 101 8.40 -3.69 3.18
CA ILE A 101 8.94 -4.04 1.86
C ILE A 101 7.78 -4.27 0.91
N ALA A 102 7.38 -3.23 0.20
CA ALA A 102 6.51 -3.31 -0.98
C ALA A 102 7.19 -2.69 -2.19
N ASN A 103 6.69 -3.04 -3.37
CA ASN A 103 7.13 -2.52 -4.65
C ASN A 103 6.01 -1.76 -5.35
N GLU A 104 6.35 -1.09 -6.44
CA GLU A 104 5.35 -0.56 -7.36
C GLU A 104 4.38 -1.66 -7.81
N LYS A 105 3.12 -1.28 -8.00
CA LYS A 105 1.96 -2.13 -8.33
C LYS A 105 1.45 -3.01 -7.19
N ASP A 106 2.11 -3.09 -6.04
CA ASP A 106 1.51 -3.64 -4.82
C ASP A 106 0.34 -2.75 -4.38
N LEU A 107 -0.55 -3.29 -3.53
CA LEU A 107 -1.77 -2.59 -3.11
C LEU A 107 -1.75 -2.28 -1.61
N ILE A 108 -2.41 -1.18 -1.24
CA ILE A 108 -2.67 -0.79 0.14
C ILE A 108 -4.19 -0.74 0.34
N VAL A 109 -4.68 -1.46 1.35
CA VAL A 109 -6.09 -1.47 1.73
C VAL A 109 -6.20 -0.81 3.10
N GLU A 110 -6.97 0.27 3.18
CA GLU A 110 -7.25 0.92 4.45
C GLU A 110 -8.34 0.17 5.21
N VAL A 111 -8.04 -0.09 6.48
CA VAL A 111 -8.87 -0.92 7.35
C VAL A 111 -8.94 -0.29 8.74
N ASP A 112 -10.08 -0.44 9.38
CA ASP A 112 -10.22 -0.24 10.81
C ASP A 112 -10.08 -1.60 11.51
N TRP A 113 -9.63 -1.59 12.76
CA TRP A 113 -9.50 -2.81 13.55
C TRP A 113 -10.47 -2.76 14.72
N ASP A 114 -11.25 -3.81 14.89
CA ASP A 114 -12.08 -3.94 16.09
C ASP A 114 -11.24 -4.33 17.32
N ASN A 115 -11.86 -4.25 18.49
CA ASN A 115 -11.24 -4.63 19.77
C ASN A 115 -10.83 -6.11 19.84
N PHE A 116 -11.25 -6.95 18.89
CA PHE A 116 -10.91 -8.37 18.78
C PHE A 116 -9.78 -8.60 17.76
N GLY A 117 -9.20 -7.53 17.20
CA GLY A 117 -8.13 -7.61 16.23
C GLY A 117 -8.59 -8.13 14.86
N ARG A 118 -9.84 -7.87 14.47
CA ARG A 118 -10.37 -8.18 13.15
C ARG A 118 -10.43 -6.90 12.29
N PRO A 119 -9.91 -6.92 11.05
CA PRO A 119 -9.97 -5.78 10.18
C PRO A 119 -11.35 -5.65 9.53
N SER A 120 -11.89 -4.44 9.51
CA SER A 120 -13.03 -4.03 8.70
C SER A 120 -12.57 -3.03 7.66
N TYR A 121 -13.09 -3.15 6.44
CA TYR A 121 -12.76 -2.22 5.37
C TYR A 121 -13.30 -0.82 5.66
N LYS A 122 -12.49 0.21 5.40
CA LYS A 122 -12.83 1.61 5.70
C LYS A 122 -13.66 2.30 4.61
N ASP A 123 -14.10 1.56 3.59
CA ASP A 123 -14.78 2.10 2.39
C ASP A 123 -14.01 3.20 1.63
N GLU A 124 -12.73 3.41 1.96
CA GLU A 124 -11.91 4.46 1.34
C GLU A 124 -11.22 4.02 0.04
N GLY A 125 -11.15 2.72 -0.24
CA GLY A 125 -10.54 2.21 -1.48
C GLY A 125 -9.38 1.24 -1.27
N ILE A 126 -9.08 0.49 -2.33
CA ILE A 126 -7.81 -0.23 -2.51
C ILE A 126 -6.91 0.64 -3.38
N TRP A 127 -5.78 1.06 -2.83
CA TRP A 127 -4.85 1.99 -3.46
C TRP A 127 -3.69 1.23 -4.09
N LYS A 128 -3.28 1.57 -5.30
CA LYS A 128 -2.12 0.95 -5.94
C LYS A 128 -0.89 1.81 -5.74
N ILE A 129 0.19 1.20 -5.26
CA ILE A 129 1.49 1.86 -5.12
C ILE A 129 2.00 2.19 -6.53
N THR A 130 2.27 3.48 -6.76
CA THR A 130 2.80 4.00 -8.02
C THR A 130 4.29 4.26 -7.96
N ASN A 131 4.81 4.64 -6.80
CA ASN A 131 6.22 4.94 -6.62
C ASN A 131 6.64 4.71 -5.16
N VAL A 132 7.91 4.35 -4.97
CA VAL A 132 8.56 4.23 -3.66
C VAL A 132 9.66 5.27 -3.58
N ASP A 133 9.60 6.14 -2.58
CA ASP A 133 10.64 7.13 -2.35
C ASP A 133 11.91 6.45 -1.83
N HIS A 134 12.96 6.49 -2.65
CA HIS A 134 14.27 5.95 -2.31
C HIS A 134 15.25 7.02 -1.79
N THR A 135 14.84 8.29 -1.74
CA THR A 135 15.75 9.43 -1.50
C THR A 135 15.94 9.80 -0.03
N GLN A 136 15.30 9.09 0.89
CA GLN A 136 15.29 9.47 2.31
C GLN A 136 16.39 8.80 3.12
N ASP A 137 17.62 9.09 2.74
CA ASP A 137 18.79 8.91 3.59
C ASP A 137 19.12 10.27 4.24
N LEU A 138 18.93 10.37 5.56
CA LEU A 138 19.17 11.61 6.33
C LEU A 138 20.66 11.87 6.59
N GLY A 139 21.54 11.47 5.66
CA GLY A 139 22.96 11.82 5.65
C GLY A 139 23.89 10.85 6.40
N GLU A 140 23.38 9.73 6.93
CA GLU A 140 24.19 8.73 7.67
C GLU A 140 24.03 7.28 7.18
N GLY A 141 23.37 7.04 6.04
CA GLY A 141 23.12 5.69 5.54
C GLY A 141 21.95 4.98 6.22
N LYS A 142 21.23 5.66 7.12
CA LYS A 142 20.15 5.07 7.95
C LYS A 142 18.79 5.55 7.47
N THR A 143 18.05 4.67 6.80
CA THR A 143 16.63 4.88 6.49
C THR A 143 15.81 4.89 7.78
N ILE A 144 15.12 6.00 8.06
CA ILE A 144 14.31 6.18 9.27
C ILE A 144 12.86 5.73 9.04
N TYR A 145 12.35 6.03 7.85
CA TYR A 145 11.06 5.63 7.36
C TYR A 145 11.12 5.52 5.84
N LYS A 146 10.14 4.84 5.26
CA LYS A 146 9.94 4.74 3.82
C LYS A 146 8.66 5.43 3.43
N VAL A 147 8.66 6.04 2.26
CA VAL A 147 7.50 6.71 1.70
C VAL A 147 7.02 6.00 0.46
N TYR A 148 5.72 5.77 0.40
CA TYR A 148 5.05 5.11 -0.70
C TYR A 148 3.97 6.04 -1.25
N TYR A 149 4.00 6.28 -2.56
CA TYR A 149 2.97 7.04 -3.25
C TYR A 149 1.98 6.06 -3.87
N ALA A 150 0.69 6.38 -3.79
CA ALA A 150 -0.37 5.57 -4.34
C ALA A 150 -1.31 6.37 -5.26
N THR A 151 -2.03 5.66 -6.12
CA THR A 151 -2.91 6.23 -7.15
C THR A 151 -3.89 7.28 -6.61
N VAL A 152 -4.25 8.25 -7.45
CA VAL A 152 -5.24 9.29 -7.10
C VAL A 152 -6.64 8.72 -6.91
N GLN A 153 -6.99 7.70 -7.67
CA GLN A 153 -8.24 6.96 -7.53
C GLN A 153 -7.93 5.55 -7.05
N PRO A 154 -8.81 4.97 -6.22
CA PRO A 154 -8.64 3.59 -5.81
C PRO A 154 -8.89 2.66 -6.99
N VAL A 155 -8.13 1.56 -7.06
CA VAL A 155 -8.31 0.49 -8.05
C VAL A 155 -9.70 -0.13 -7.88
N ARG A 156 -10.16 -0.22 -6.65
CA ARG A 156 -11.51 -0.65 -6.29
C ARG A 156 -11.99 0.13 -5.08
N SER A 157 -13.25 0.57 -5.11
CA SER A 157 -13.87 1.31 -4.01
C SER A 157 -14.63 0.40 -3.04
N LYS A 158 -14.93 -0.85 -3.40
CA LYS A 158 -15.73 -1.77 -2.59
C LYS A 158 -15.11 -3.16 -2.48
N ILE A 159 -15.22 -3.74 -1.29
CA ILE A 159 -14.99 -5.17 -1.03
C ILE A 159 -16.12 -5.70 -0.16
N ARG A 160 -16.45 -6.99 -0.29
CA ARG A 160 -17.46 -7.66 0.54
C ARG A 160 -17.01 -7.82 1.98
N GLY A 161 -15.71 -7.98 2.20
CA GLY A 161 -15.13 -8.10 3.53
C GLY A 161 -13.73 -8.72 3.52
N ILE A 162 -13.19 -8.94 4.70
CA ILE A 162 -11.85 -9.51 4.89
C ILE A 162 -11.99 -10.76 5.73
N ARG A 163 -11.53 -11.90 5.21
CA ARG A 163 -11.49 -13.17 5.93
C ARG A 163 -10.11 -13.39 6.50
N ILE A 164 -10.05 -13.61 7.80
CA ILE A 164 -8.83 -14.04 8.48
C ILE A 164 -8.76 -15.56 8.45
N SER A 165 -7.63 -16.11 8.03
CA SER A 165 -7.26 -17.52 8.23
C SER A 165 -5.96 -17.59 9.03
N GLU A 166 -5.73 -18.68 9.73
CA GLU A 166 -4.47 -18.92 10.44
C GLU A 166 -3.88 -20.24 9.97
N ILE A 167 -2.64 -20.20 9.48
CA ILE A 167 -1.92 -21.38 9.00
C ILE A 167 -0.59 -21.41 9.74
N ASN A 168 -0.34 -22.47 10.50
CA ASN A 168 0.89 -22.66 11.29
C ASN A 168 1.19 -21.48 12.25
N GLY A 169 0.17 -20.90 12.88
CA GLY A 169 0.33 -19.75 13.78
C GLY A 169 0.47 -18.38 13.06
N VAL A 170 0.43 -18.37 11.73
CA VAL A 170 0.54 -17.15 10.93
C VAL A 170 -0.84 -16.73 10.43
N LYS A 171 -1.26 -15.52 10.80
CA LYS A 171 -2.48 -14.92 10.29
C LYS A 171 -2.32 -14.54 8.82
N GLN A 172 -3.31 -14.90 8.02
CA GLN A 172 -3.45 -14.54 6.62
C GLN A 172 -4.74 -13.75 6.44
N TYR A 173 -4.69 -12.68 5.66
CA TYR A 173 -5.84 -11.84 5.36
C TYR A 173 -6.25 -12.02 3.91
N ASN A 174 -7.47 -12.48 3.69
CA ASN A 174 -8.02 -12.72 2.36
C ASN A 174 -9.06 -11.66 2.06
N ILE A 175 -8.85 -10.89 1.00
CA ILE A 175 -9.78 -9.87 0.53
C ILE A 175 -10.91 -10.54 -0.26
N LEU A 176 -12.15 -10.35 0.15
CA LEU A 176 -13.33 -10.88 -0.53
C LEU A 176 -13.99 -9.77 -1.34
N LEU A 177 -14.13 -9.98 -2.66
CA LEU A 177 -14.83 -9.02 -3.51
C LEU A 177 -16.34 -9.20 -3.50
N GLU A 178 -17.06 -8.13 -3.87
CA GLU A 178 -18.46 -8.23 -4.29
C GLU A 178 -18.55 -9.14 -5.53
N GLY A 179 -19.55 -10.02 -5.55
CA GLY A 179 -19.80 -10.97 -6.64
C GLY A 179 -20.78 -10.45 -7.67
#